data_AF-A0A2K6KG80-F1
#
_entry.id   AF-A0A2K6KG80-F1
#
_cell.length_a   1.000
_cell.length_b   1.000
_cell.length_c   1.000
_cell.angle_alpha   90.00
_cell.angle_beta   90.00
_cell.angle_gamma   90.00
#
_symmetry.space_group_name_H-M   'P 1'
#
loop_
_entity.id
_entity.type
_entity.pdbx_description
1 polymer ?
#
loop_
_entity_poly.entity_id
_entity_poly.type
_entity_poly.pdbx_seq_one_letter_code
_entity_poly.pdbx_strand_id
1 'polypeptide(L)' 'MAATRLCLSLLLLSTCVALLLQPLLGAQGAPLEPVYPGDNATPEQMAQYAADLRRYINMLTRPRYGKRHEEDTLAFSE' A
#
# COMPACT_ATOMS: atom_id res chain seq x y z
N MET A 1 39.99 5.74 -14.16
CA MET A 1 38.94 4.76 -14.50
C MET A 1 38.32 4.06 -13.28
N ALA A 2 39.05 3.80 -12.19
CA ALA A 2 38.47 3.18 -10.98
C ALA A 2 37.57 4.14 -10.18
N ALA A 3 38.00 5.41 -10.01
CA ALA A 3 37.23 6.42 -9.29
C ALA A 3 35.87 6.72 -9.93
N THR A 4 35.81 6.80 -11.25
CA THR A 4 34.55 7.02 -11.99
C THR A 4 33.58 5.85 -11.84
N ARG A 5 34.08 4.60 -11.80
CA ARG A 5 33.26 3.41 -11.55
C ARG A 5 32.71 3.39 -10.13
N LEU A 6 33.52 3.78 -9.14
CA LEU A 6 33.08 3.92 -7.75
C LEU A 6 31.99 4.99 -7.62
N CYS A 7 32.19 6.18 -8.20
CA CYS A 7 31.18 7.24 -8.21
C CYS A 7 29.85 6.79 -8.84
N LEU A 8 29.91 6.14 -10.01
CA LEU A 8 28.70 5.63 -10.66
C LEU A 8 28.01 4.55 -9.82
N SER A 9 28.76 3.66 -9.20
CA SER A 9 28.19 2.63 -8.31
C SER A 9 27.48 3.22 -7.09
N LEU A 10 28.04 4.28 -6.50
CA LEU A 10 27.43 4.98 -5.36
C LEU A 10 26.14 5.71 -5.77
N LEU A 11 26.13 6.35 -6.95
CA LEU A 11 24.92 6.99 -7.50
C LEU A 11 23.81 5.98 -7.78
N LEU A 12 24.16 4.82 -8.35
CA LEU A 12 23.21 3.73 -8.60
C LEU A 12 22.65 3.14 -7.30
N LEU A 13 23.51 2.92 -6.29
CA LEU A 13 23.05 2.46 -4.99
C LEU A 13 22.14 3.47 -4.29
N SER A 14 22.51 4.76 -4.33
CA SER A 14 21.70 5.84 -3.76
C SER A 14 20.31 5.93 -4.39
N THR A 15 20.24 5.87 -5.72
CA THR A 15 18.96 5.88 -6.46
C THR A 15 18.13 4.62 -6.18
N CYS A 16 18.74 3.45 -6.12
CA CYS A 16 18.05 2.20 -5.73
C CYS A 16 17.46 2.29 -4.32
N VAL A 17 18.23 2.77 -3.35
CA VAL A 17 17.74 2.93 -1.96
C VAL A 17 16.59 3.94 -1.91
N ALA A 18 16.69 5.06 -2.63
CA ALA A 18 15.61 6.06 -2.69
C ALA A 18 14.30 5.47 -3.25
N LEU A 19 14.38 4.71 -4.35
CA LEU A 19 13.23 4.02 -4.95
C LEU A 19 12.59 3.00 -4.00
N LEU A 20 13.40 2.28 -3.21
CA LEU A 20 12.92 1.30 -2.24
C LEU A 20 12.32 1.94 -0.97
N LEU A 21 12.74 3.16 -0.63
CA LEU A 21 12.22 3.89 0.54
C LEU A 21 10.90 4.62 0.26
N GLN A 22 10.60 4.98 -0.99
CA GLN A 22 9.35 5.66 -1.36
C GLN A 22 8.07 4.90 -0.91
N PRO A 23 7.96 3.56 -1.09
CA PRO A 23 6.81 2.81 -0.59
C PRO A 23 6.75 2.72 0.94
N LEU A 24 7.91 2.73 1.61
CA LEU A 24 8.00 2.58 3.07
C LEU A 24 7.60 3.88 3.80
N LEU A 25 7.89 5.04 3.21
CA LEU A 25 7.38 6.32 3.69
C LEU A 25 5.85 6.43 3.54
N GLY A 26 5.24 5.69 2.60
CA GLY A 26 3.79 5.54 2.47
C GLY A 26 3.15 4.59 3.48
N ALA A 27 3.95 3.97 4.36
CA ALA A 27 3.53 2.99 5.36
C ALA A 27 3.83 3.48 6.81
N GLN A 28 3.82 4.79 7.03
CA GLN A 28 4.04 5.37 8.36
C GLN A 28 2.75 5.33 9.20
N GLY A 29 2.77 4.53 10.27
CA GLY A 29 1.77 4.55 11.34
C GLY A 29 0.41 3.95 10.97
N ALA A 30 -0.45 3.72 11.97
CA ALA A 30 -1.84 3.32 11.74
C ALA A 30 -2.46 4.25 10.69
N PRO A 31 -3.11 3.72 9.65
CA PRO A 31 -3.53 4.52 8.52
C PRO A 31 -4.56 5.53 9.03
N LEU A 32 -4.25 6.81 8.85
CA LEU A 32 -5.17 7.89 9.17
C LEU A 32 -6.38 7.77 8.24
N GLU A 33 -7.58 7.95 8.78
CA GLU A 33 -8.80 7.93 7.98
C GLU A 33 -8.68 8.97 6.85
N PRO A 34 -8.86 8.56 5.56
CA PRO A 34 -8.74 9.49 4.45
C PRO A 34 -9.79 10.60 4.56
N VAL A 35 -9.36 11.85 4.37
CA VAL A 35 -10.25 13.01 4.43
C VAL A 35 -10.98 13.17 3.10
N TYR A 36 -12.30 13.32 3.15
CA TYR A 36 -13.10 13.56 1.96
C TYR A 36 -12.74 14.91 1.31
N PRO A 37 -12.35 14.94 0.02
CA PRO A 37 -11.89 16.16 -0.64
C PRO A 37 -13.01 17.18 -0.94
N GLY A 38 -14.28 16.82 -0.68
CA GLY A 38 -15.44 17.68 -0.91
C GLY A 38 -16.11 17.45 -2.27
N ASP A 39 -17.33 17.97 -2.43
CA ASP A 39 -18.17 17.70 -3.61
C ASP A 39 -17.67 18.39 -4.89
N ASN A 40 -16.82 19.40 -4.76
CA ASN A 40 -16.20 20.13 -5.87
C ASN A 40 -14.81 19.59 -6.24
N ALA A 41 -14.43 18.41 -5.75
CA ALA A 41 -13.13 17.82 -6.03
C ALA A 41 -12.98 17.45 -7.50
N THR A 42 -11.75 17.52 -8.00
CA THR A 42 -11.46 17.04 -9.35
C THR A 42 -11.60 15.51 -9.40
N PRO A 43 -11.91 14.92 -10.58
CA PRO A 43 -12.04 13.46 -10.70
C PRO A 43 -10.75 12.72 -10.30
N GLU A 44 -9.58 13.34 -10.51
CA GLU A 44 -8.28 12.79 -10.09
C GLU A 44 -8.16 12.74 -8.56
N GLN A 45 -8.56 13.80 -7.87
CA GLN A 45 -8.57 13.84 -6.41
C GLN A 45 -9.54 12.82 -5.82
N MET A 46 -10.71 12.65 -6.45
CA MET A 46 -11.69 11.64 -6.04
C MET A 46 -11.17 10.21 -6.26
N ALA A 47 -10.47 9.97 -7.38
CA ALA A 47 -9.84 8.67 -7.64
C ALA A 47 -8.74 8.35 -6.61
N GLN A 48 -7.94 9.35 -6.24
CA GLN A 48 -6.93 9.20 -5.20
C GLN A 48 -7.57 8.90 -3.83
N TYR A 49 -8.61 9.66 -3.45
CA TYR A 49 -9.38 9.41 -2.24
C TYR A 49 -9.96 7.98 -2.18
N ALA A 50 -10.53 7.50 -3.29
CA ALA A 50 -11.08 6.15 -3.37
C ALA A 50 -10.01 5.06 -3.24
N ALA A 51 -8.81 5.28 -3.82
CA ALA A 51 -7.69 4.37 -3.69
C ALA A 51 -7.18 4.29 -2.24
N ASP A 52 -7.08 5.44 -1.58
CA ASP A 52 -6.64 5.55 -0.18
C ASP A 52 -7.68 4.94 0.77
N LEU A 53 -8.98 5.16 0.52
CA LEU A 53 -10.07 4.54 1.27
C LEU A 53 -10.06 3.01 1.17
N ARG A 54 -9.85 2.48 -0.05
CA ARG A 54 -9.73 1.03 -0.25
C ARG A 54 -8.55 0.44 0.52
N ARG A 55 -7.42 1.15 0.54
CA ARG A 55 -6.23 0.72 1.30
C ARG A 55 -6.50 0.73 2.80
N TYR A 56 -7.15 1.78 3.31
CA TYR A 56 -7.54 1.92 4.71
C TYR A 56 -8.43 0.75 5.16
N ILE A 57 -9.52 0.50 4.42
CA ILE A 57 -10.45 -0.59 4.71
C ILE A 57 -9.72 -1.93 4.69
N ASN A 58 -8.95 -2.20 3.64
CA ASN A 58 -8.20 -3.46 3.52
C ASN A 58 -7.23 -3.69 4.68
N MET A 59 -6.63 -2.63 5.25
CA MET A 59 -5.76 -2.77 6.40
C MET A 59 -6.56 -3.09 7.67
N LEU A 60 -7.67 -2.38 7.90
CA LEU A 60 -8.52 -2.59 9.07
C LEU A 60 -9.17 -3.97 9.08
N THR A 61 -9.67 -4.41 7.93
CA THR A 61 -10.47 -5.63 7.80
C THR A 61 -9.64 -6.84 7.40
N ARG A 62 -8.31 -6.71 7.28
CA ARG A 62 -7.46 -7.84 6.90
C ARG A 62 -7.69 -8.98 7.89
N PRO A 63 -8.19 -10.15 7.44
CA PRO A 63 -8.43 -11.26 8.34
C PRO A 63 -7.15 -11.62 9.08
N ARG A 64 -7.16 -11.55 10.41
CA ARG A 64 -6.01 -11.90 11.26
C ARG A 64 -5.90 -13.39 11.52
N TYR A 65 -7.01 -14.10 11.34
CA TYR A 65 -7.08 -15.56 11.39
C TYR A 65 -7.66 -16.02 10.07
N GLY A 66 -7.01 -17.01 9.44
CA GLY A 66 -7.42 -17.57 8.15
C GLY A 66 -8.87 -18.05 8.18
N LYS A 67 -9.50 -17.97 7.00
CA LYS A 67 -10.87 -18.39 6.67
C LYS A 67 -11.34 -19.58 7.53
N ARG A 68 -12.06 -19.31 8.62
CA ARG A 68 -12.81 -20.35 9.32
C ARG A 68 -14.07 -20.59 8.51
N HIS A 69 -14.30 -21.83 8.10
CA HIS A 69 -15.36 -22.33 7.21
C HIS A 69 -15.12 -22.21 5.70
N GLU A 70 -14.44 -23.21 5.15
CA GLU A 70 -14.89 -23.84 3.91
C GLU A 70 -15.41 -25.28 4.16
N GLU A 71 -15.56 -25.70 5.42
CA GLU A 71 -16.00 -27.06 5.78
C GLU A 71 -17.51 -27.17 6.09
N ASP A 72 -18.23 -26.06 6.32
CA ASP A 72 -19.68 -26.14 6.62
C ASP A 72 -20.58 -26.23 5.39
N THR A 73 -20.08 -25.95 4.20
CA THR A 73 -20.92 -26.03 2.99
C THR A 73 -21.23 -27.46 2.56
N LEU A 74 -20.56 -28.46 3.15
CA LEU A 74 -20.82 -29.89 2.91
C LEU A 74 -21.63 -30.56 4.02
N ALA A 75 -21.88 -29.89 5.16
CA ALA A 75 -22.62 -30.47 6.29
C ALA A 75 -24.15 -30.27 6.20
N PHE A 76 -24.64 -29.43 5.28
CA PHE A 76 -26.08 -29.19 5.07
C PHE A 76 -26.68 -30.02 3.92
N SER A 77 -25.95 -31.05 3.46
CA SER A 77 -26.43 -32.00 2.45
C SER A 77 -26.40 -33.44 2.99
N GLU A 78 -27.05 -33.67 4.12
CA GLU A 78 -27.61 -34.98 4.51
C GLU A 78 -29.06 -34.81 4.98
#